data_AF-A0A8I0TU58-F1
#
_entry.id   AF-A0A8I0TU58-F1
#
_cell.length_a   1.000
_cell.length_b   1.000
_cell.length_c   1.000
_cell.angle_alpha   90.00
_cell.angle_beta   90.00
_cell.angle_gamma   90.00
#
_symmetry.space_group_name_H-M   'P 1'
#
loop_
_entity.id
_entity.type
_entity.pdbx_description
1 polymer ?
#
loop_
_entity_poly.entity_id
_entity_poly.type
_entity_poly.pdbx_seq_one_letter_code
_entity_poly.pdbx_strand_id
1 'polypeptide(L)'
;MPLQFTDAEINAKAVQLGVITEGAAVPNRHRSKVVAALVEERRAADRQEKQAEPVCAKEIVVEPGGAVLIDGEPFPWLIARQPMEIGLNPEGISTVRLTLLAEAVQVLKPKPSKNESE
;
A
#
# COMPACT_ATOMS: atom_id res chain seq x y z
N MET A 1 -21.19 7.39 3.93
CA MET A 1 -22.43 6.60 3.77
C MET A 1 -22.45 5.49 4.80
N PRO A 2 -23.60 5.13 5.40
CA PRO A 2 -23.68 3.95 6.25
C PRO A 2 -23.38 2.70 5.41
N LEU A 3 -22.44 1.87 5.86
CA LEU A 3 -22.12 0.59 5.22
C LEU A 3 -23.33 -0.34 5.38
N GLN A 4 -24.04 -0.60 4.28
CA GLN A 4 -25.14 -1.57 4.23
C GLN A 4 -24.61 -2.88 3.66
N PHE A 5 -24.89 -3.98 4.36
CA PHE A 5 -24.60 -5.34 3.90
C PHE A 5 -25.91 -6.11 3.81
N THR A 6 -26.08 -6.84 2.72
CA THR A 6 -27.22 -7.71 2.47
C THR A 6 -27.12 -8.99 3.30
N ASP A 7 -28.26 -9.64 3.54
CA ASP A 7 -28.28 -10.94 4.23
C ASP A 7 -27.51 -12.04 3.49
N ALA A 8 -27.43 -11.94 2.16
CA ALA A 8 -26.61 -12.83 1.35
C ALA A 8 -25.11 -12.65 1.64
N GLU A 9 -24.63 -11.40 1.70
CA GLU A 9 -23.23 -11.10 2.03
C GLU A 9 -22.88 -11.52 3.46
N ILE A 10 -23.80 -11.33 4.40
CA ILE A 10 -23.62 -11.77 5.80
C ILE A 10 -23.58 -13.30 5.89
N ASN A 11 -24.47 -14.03 5.20
CA ASN A 11 -24.44 -15.49 5.17
C ASN A 11 -23.15 -16.02 4.55
N ALA A 12 -22.76 -15.51 3.38
CA ALA A 12 -21.55 -15.91 2.69
C ALA A 12 -20.32 -15.69 3.58
N LYS A 13 -20.25 -14.55 4.28
CA LYS A 13 -19.16 -14.27 5.22
C LYS A 13 -19.19 -15.17 6.44
N ALA A 14 -20.37 -15.48 6.97
CA ALA A 14 -20.51 -16.37 8.11
C ALA A 14 -20.07 -17.81 7.79
N VAL A 15 -20.34 -18.29 6.56
CA VAL A 15 -19.80 -19.57 6.05
C VAL A 15 -18.28 -19.49 5.93
N GLN A 16 -17.74 -18.42 5.31
CA GLN A 16 -16.29 -18.23 5.16
C GLN A 16 -15.55 -18.21 6.51
N LEU A 17 -16.15 -17.63 7.54
CA LEU A 17 -15.60 -17.55 8.90
C LEU A 17 -15.83 -18.83 9.72
N GLY A 18 -16.47 -19.86 9.15
CA GLY A 18 -16.78 -21.11 9.84
C GLY A 18 -17.80 -20.97 10.98
N VAL A 19 -18.59 -19.88 10.99
CA VAL A 19 -19.61 -19.61 12.00
C VAL A 19 -20.87 -20.45 11.77
N ILE A 20 -21.17 -20.73 10.50
CA ILE A 20 -22.30 -21.56 10.06
C ILE A 20 -21.86 -22.47 8.91
N THR A 21 -22.61 -23.54 8.68
CA THR A 21 -22.54 -24.32 7.43
C THR A 21 -23.40 -23.70 6.34
N GLU A 22 -23.10 -24.00 5.08
CA GLU A 22 -23.87 -23.51 3.94
C GLU A 22 -25.36 -23.91 4.06
N GLY A 23 -26.25 -22.94 3.82
CA GLY A 23 -27.71 -23.12 3.95
C GLY A 23 -28.27 -22.93 5.36
N ALA A 24 -27.44 -22.76 6.40
CA ALA A 24 -27.91 -22.44 7.75
C ALA A 24 -28.05 -20.93 7.97
N ALA A 25 -28.97 -20.51 8.85
CA ALA A 25 -29.15 -19.09 9.17
C ALA A 25 -28.11 -18.59 10.18
N VAL A 26 -27.57 -17.38 9.98
CA VAL A 26 -26.64 -16.76 10.94
C VAL A 26 -27.32 -16.46 12.27
N PRO A 27 -26.83 -16.99 13.41
CA PRO A 27 -27.37 -16.66 14.72
C PRO A 27 -27.19 -15.17 15.06
N ASN A 28 -28.21 -14.54 15.66
CA ASN A 28 -28.20 -13.10 16.01
C ASN A 28 -26.95 -12.69 16.82
N ARG A 29 -26.49 -13.54 17.73
CA ARG A 29 -25.29 -13.31 18.55
C ARG A 29 -23.98 -13.23 17.74
N HIS A 30 -23.94 -13.81 16.54
CA HIS A 30 -22.78 -13.81 15.66
C HIS A 30 -22.89 -12.81 14.51
N ARG A 31 -24.08 -12.28 14.25
CA ARG A 31 -24.34 -11.34 13.16
C ARG A 31 -23.49 -10.06 13.25
N SER A 32 -23.33 -9.50 14.44
CA SER A 32 -22.47 -8.32 14.67
C SER A 32 -21.00 -8.59 14.35
N LYS A 33 -20.47 -9.77 14.73
CA LYS A 33 -19.09 -10.19 14.44
C LYS A 33 -18.85 -10.37 12.94
N VAL A 34 -19.81 -10.96 12.24
CA VAL A 34 -19.74 -11.16 10.78
C VAL A 34 -19.79 -9.83 10.03
N VAL A 35 -20.68 -8.92 10.44
CA VAL A 35 -20.76 -7.57 9.87
C VAL A 35 -19.48 -6.77 10.16
N ALA A 36 -18.89 -6.88 11.35
CA ALA A 36 -17.62 -6.23 11.67
C ALA A 36 -16.48 -6.71 10.74
N ALA A 37 -16.43 -8.01 10.43
CA ALA A 37 -15.47 -8.54 9.48
C ALA A 37 -15.68 -8.01 8.05
N LEU A 38 -16.94 -7.86 7.61
CA LEU A 38 -17.28 -7.26 6.31
C LEU A 38 -16.88 -5.77 6.24
N VAL A 39 -17.06 -5.02 7.33
CA VAL A 39 -16.63 -3.62 7.43
C VAL A 39 -15.12 -3.50 7.29
N GLU A 40 -14.36 -4.34 7.97
CA GLU A 40 -12.90 -4.30 7.90
C GLU A 40 -12.37 -4.71 6.52
N GLU A 41 -12.98 -5.68 5.86
CA GLU A 41 -12.63 -6.02 4.47
C GLU A 41 -12.94 -4.89 3.49
N ARG A 42 -14.09 -4.23 3.64
CA ARG A 42 -14.43 -3.09 2.79
C ARG A 42 -13.51 -1.91 3.03
N ARG A 43 -13.14 -1.66 4.28
CA ARG A 43 -12.10 -0.66 4.64
C ARG A 43 -10.71 -1.04 4.15
N ALA A 44 -10.39 -2.31 4.03
CA ALA A 44 -9.13 -2.78 3.46
C ALA A 44 -9.12 -2.64 1.93
N ALA A 45 -10.26 -2.89 1.28
CA ALA A 45 -10.45 -2.67 -0.15
C ALA A 45 -10.45 -1.18 -0.52
N ASP A 46 -11.09 -0.31 0.27
CA ASP A 46 -11.03 1.14 0.07
C ASP A 46 -9.63 1.71 0.37
N ARG A 47 -8.84 1.01 1.20
CA ARG A 47 -7.40 1.26 1.42
C ARG A 47 -6.50 0.63 0.36
N GLN A 48 -7.02 0.01 -0.70
CA GLN A 48 -6.23 -0.17 -1.92
C GLN A 48 -6.09 1.22 -2.58
N GLU A 49 -5.17 1.97 -1.99
CA GLU A 49 -4.63 3.24 -2.44
C GLU A 49 -4.39 3.16 -3.94
N LYS A 50 -4.85 4.21 -4.64
CA LYS A 50 -4.31 4.58 -5.96
C LYS A 50 -2.80 4.36 -5.89
N GLN A 51 -2.29 3.38 -6.63
CA GLN A 51 -0.87 3.19 -6.79
C GLN A 51 -0.30 4.51 -7.27
N ALA A 52 0.48 5.19 -6.42
CA ALA A 52 1.17 6.40 -6.79
C ALA A 52 2.10 6.03 -7.95
N GLU A 53 1.90 6.68 -9.09
CA GLU A 53 2.82 6.53 -10.21
C GLU A 53 4.23 6.94 -9.75
N PRO A 54 5.30 6.28 -10.22
CA PRO A 54 6.66 6.65 -9.86
C PRO A 54 6.92 8.10 -10.31
N VAL A 55 7.05 9.00 -9.34
CA VAL A 55 7.33 10.42 -9.58
C VAL A 55 8.84 10.60 -9.68
N CYS A 56 9.30 11.29 -10.72
CA CYS A 56 10.69 11.73 -10.80
C CYS A 56 10.91 12.83 -9.76
N ALA A 57 11.79 12.59 -8.79
CA ALA A 57 12.21 13.61 -7.83
C ALA A 57 12.88 14.77 -8.58
N LYS A 58 12.55 16.01 -8.20
CA LYS A 58 13.20 17.22 -8.74
C LYS A 58 14.50 17.50 -8.01
N GLU A 59 14.52 17.23 -6.70
CA GLU A 59 15.65 17.49 -5.83
C GLU A 59 15.81 16.36 -4.79
N ILE A 60 17.05 15.96 -4.56
CA ILE A 60 17.44 15.04 -3.49
C ILE A 60 18.54 15.71 -2.67
N VAL A 61 18.29 15.95 -1.39
CA VAL A 61 19.27 16.51 -0.45
C VAL A 61 19.68 15.42 0.53
N VAL A 62 20.99 15.19 0.67
CA VAL A 62 21.55 14.21 1.61
C VAL A 62 22.34 14.98 2.68
N GLU A 63 21.82 15.01 3.91
CA GLU A 63 22.49 15.67 5.03
C GLU A 63 23.55 14.75 5.66
N PRO A 64 24.75 15.27 5.99
CA PRO A 64 25.73 14.54 6.77
C PRO A 64 25.16 14.16 8.14
N GLY A 65 24.86 12.88 8.37
CA GLY A 65 24.36 12.39 9.66
C GLY A 65 22.92 11.86 9.67
N GLY A 66 22.18 11.91 8.56
CA GLY A 66 21.11 10.91 8.34
C GLY A 66 19.82 11.34 7.65
N ALA A 67 19.53 12.63 7.47
CA ALA A 67 18.31 12.99 6.75
C ALA A 67 18.55 12.96 5.23
N VAL A 68 17.68 12.26 4.51
CA VAL A 68 17.51 12.48 3.06
C VAL A 68 16.18 13.15 2.85
N LEU A 69 16.20 14.26 2.13
CA LEU A 69 15.01 14.98 1.71
C LEU A 69 14.80 14.72 0.22
N ILE A 70 13.57 14.37 -0.16
CA ILE A 70 13.14 14.29 -1.56
C ILE A 70 12.12 15.39 -1.76
N ASP A 71 12.42 16.35 -2.64
CA ASP A 71 11.58 17.53 -2.90
C ASP A 71 11.20 18.31 -1.62
N GLY A 72 12.12 18.35 -0.64
CA GLY A 72 11.93 19.01 0.65
C GLY A 72 11.20 18.17 1.71
N GLU A 73 10.69 16.98 1.35
CA GLU A 73 10.04 16.07 2.31
C GLU A 73 11.03 15.02 2.85
N PRO A 74 11.00 14.72 4.16
CA PRO A 74 11.82 13.66 4.72
C PRO A 74 11.49 12.31 4.09
N PHE A 75 12.52 11.64 3.56
CA PHE A 75 12.35 10.29 3.07
C PHE A 75 11.94 9.39 4.26
N PRO A 76 10.85 8.62 4.15
CA PRO A 76 10.12 8.12 5.32
C PRO A 76 10.85 7.03 6.12
N TRP A 77 12.05 6.63 5.72
CA TRP A 77 12.76 5.49 6.30
C TRP A 77 14.10 5.87 6.92
N LEU A 78 14.43 5.16 8.01
CA LEU A 78 15.69 5.28 8.71
C LEU A 78 16.80 4.76 7.80
N ILE A 79 17.61 5.67 7.27
CA ILE A 79 18.75 5.28 6.45
C ILE A 79 19.77 4.67 7.39
N ALA A 80 19.99 3.36 7.25
CA ALA A 80 21.05 2.69 7.96
C ALA A 80 22.38 3.41 7.65
N ARG A 81 23.35 3.38 8.58
CA ARG A 81 24.70 3.95 8.39
C ARG A 81 25.54 3.22 7.33
N GLN A 82 24.90 2.68 6.30
CA GLN A 82 25.53 2.00 5.20
C GLN A 82 26.08 3.01 4.19
N PRO A 83 27.13 2.64 3.43
CA PRO A 83 27.72 3.52 2.42
C PRO A 83 26.67 3.92 1.37
N MET A 84 26.63 5.22 1.06
CA MET A 84 25.88 5.77 -0.06
C MET A 84 26.86 6.16 -1.16
N GLU A 85 26.51 5.89 -2.42
CA GLU A 85 27.29 6.34 -3.57
C GLU A 85 26.55 7.49 -4.25
N ILE A 86 27.17 8.68 -4.26
CA ILE A 86 26.62 9.88 -4.89
C ILE A 86 27.49 10.21 -6.11
N GLY A 87 26.91 10.06 -7.30
CA GLY A 87 27.51 10.49 -8.56
C GLY A 87 26.95 11.85 -8.94
N LEU A 88 27.73 12.91 -8.74
CA LEU A 88 27.37 14.25 -9.18
C LEU A 88 27.85 14.45 -10.62
N ASN A 89 26.94 14.84 -11.51
CA ASN A 89 27.27 15.22 -12.88
C ASN A 89 26.96 16.71 -13.09
N PRO A 90 27.97 17.57 -13.30
CA PRO A 90 27.76 19.01 -13.46
C PRO A 90 27.05 19.38 -14.77
N GLU A 91 26.96 18.48 -15.75
CA GLU A 91 26.32 18.74 -17.05
C GLU A 91 25.00 17.99 -17.27
N GLY A 92 24.47 17.31 -16.25
CA GLY A 92 23.29 16.47 -16.45
C GLY A 92 22.71 15.84 -15.19
N ILE A 93 22.11 14.67 -15.37
CA ILE A 93 21.40 13.96 -14.30
C ILE A 93 22.44 13.39 -13.32
N SER A 94 22.37 13.82 -12.07
CA SER A 94 23.12 13.23 -10.96
C SER A 94 22.41 11.98 -10.46
N THR A 95 23.17 10.99 -10.01
CA THR A 95 22.63 9.69 -9.56
C THR A 95 22.98 9.43 -8.10
N VAL A 96 22.02 8.95 -7.33
CA VAL A 96 22.24 8.50 -5.95
C VAL A 96 21.92 7.02 -5.86
N ARG A 97 22.86 6.22 -5.37
CA ARG A 97 22.63 4.81 -5.01
C ARG A 97 22.48 4.70 -3.49
N LEU A 98 21.31 4.27 -3.07
CA LEU A 98 20.94 4.08 -1.67
C LEU A 98 20.91 2.60 -1.31
N THR A 99 21.38 2.29 -0.10
CA THR A 99 21.20 0.96 0.49
C THR A 99 20.22 1.06 1.65
N LEU A 100 19.16 0.26 1.58
CA LEU A 100 18.04 0.28 2.52
C LEU A 100 17.86 -1.12 3.12
N LEU A 101 17.58 -1.19 4.42
CA LEU A 101 17.18 -2.44 5.07
C LEU A 101 15.68 -2.63 4.87
N ALA A 102 15.29 -3.83 4.42
CA ALA A 102 13.89 -4.19 4.25
C ALA A 102 13.69 -5.66 4.62
N GLU A 103 12.59 -5.96 5.34
CA GLU A 103 12.19 -7.34 5.64
C GLU A 103 11.59 -8.04 4.41
N ALA A 104 10.99 -7.28 3.49
CA ALA A 104 10.47 -7.77 2.22
C ALA A 104 10.65 -6.72 1.12
N VAL A 105 11.02 -7.17 -0.09
CA VAL A 105 11.15 -6.33 -1.28
C VAL A 105 10.19 -6.83 -2.36
N GLN A 106 9.36 -5.94 -2.89
CA GLN A 106 8.45 -6.24 -4.00
C GLN A 106 8.74 -5.30 -5.18
N VAL A 107 8.89 -5.88 -6.37
CA VAL A 107 9.04 -5.12 -7.62
C VAL A 107 7.73 -5.23 -8.40
N LEU A 108 6.95 -4.15 -8.39
CA LEU A 108 5.70 -4.08 -9.16
C LEU A 108 6.01 -3.60 -10.57
N LYS A 109 5.62 -4.38 -11.59
CA LYS A 109 5.70 -3.92 -12.98
C LYS A 109 4.65 -2.83 -13.22
N PRO A 110 4.99 -1.71 -13.88
CA PRO A 110 4.00 -0.73 -14.26
C PRO A 110 2.96 -1.39 -15.18
N LYS A 111 1.68 -1.18 -14.89
CA LYS A 111 0.62 -1.62 -15.79
C LYS A 111 0.74 -0.82 -17.09
N PRO A 112 0.70 -1.45 -18.27
CA PRO A 112 0.71 -0.72 -19.53
C PRO A 112 -0.48 0.26 -19.53
N SER A 113 -0.19 1.53 -19.80
CA SER A 113 -1.21 2.57 -19.93
C SER A 113 -2.15 2.20 -21.07
N LYS A 114 -3.43 1.96 -20.75
CA LYS A 114 -4.50 1.91 -21.74
C LYS A 114 -4.71 3.32 -22.29
N ASN A 115 -3.86 3.76 -23.22
CA ASN A 115 -4.10 4.96 -24.04
C ASN A 115 -3.41 4.85 -25.41
N GLU A 116 -3.32 3.64 -25.94
CA GLU A 116 -3.03 3.39 -27.35
C GLU A 116 -3.96 2.30 -27.86
N SER A 117 -5.19 2.65 -28.21
CA SER A 117 -6.05 1.85 -29.10
C SER A 117 -7.06 2.79 -29.74
N GLU A 118 -6.69 3.18 -30.97
CA GLU A 118 -7.52 3.56 -32.14
C GLU A 118 -8.53 4.70 -32.05
#